data_AF-E3I1J3-F1
#
_entry.id   AF-E3I1J3-F1
#
_cell.length_a   1.000
_cell.length_b   1.000
_cell.length_c   1.000
_cell.angle_alpha   90.00
_cell.angle_beta   90.00
_cell.angle_gamma   90.00
#
_symmetry.space_group_name_H-M   'P 1'
#
loop_
_entity.id
_entity.type
_entity.pdbx_description
1 polymer ?
#
loop_
_entity_poly.entity_id
_entity_poly.type
_entity_poly.pdbx_seq_one_letter_code
_entity_poly.pdbx_strand_id
1 'polypeptide(L)'
;MRIYDVLSNCKISAAQLEAIGWTKLRAISGVVTPENAAEWLEAAEKMSRGDLNELVRKAKAKGKSLEAGEEQKQVKTFRLYQGQAEIVELALEKVKHDTGTAHDNVALELICGDFMGSMTLEERLKYQDPDVLLQKLATAAASCGPDVAMAAIEVLQEHLAMHQ
;
A
#
# COMPACT_ATOMS: atom_id res chain seq x y z
N MET A 1 -12.65 -6.80 36.08
CA MET A 1 -11.45 -6.01 36.39
C MET A 1 -11.88 -4.75 37.12
N ARG A 2 -11.46 -4.51 38.37
CA ARG A 2 -11.79 -3.25 39.05
C ARG A 2 -10.82 -2.19 38.51
N ILE A 3 -11.36 -1.07 38.02
CA ILE A 3 -10.58 0.04 37.44
C ILE A 3 -9.50 0.52 38.43
N TYR A 4 -9.81 0.47 39.73
CA TYR A 4 -8.90 0.75 40.82
C TYR A 4 -7.60 -0.08 40.76
N ASP A 5 -7.70 -1.39 40.52
CA ASP A 5 -6.52 -2.28 40.50
C ASP A 5 -5.55 -1.89 39.38
N VAL A 6 -6.10 -1.52 38.21
CA VAL A 6 -5.30 -1.10 37.05
C VAL A 6 -4.58 0.22 37.34
N LEU A 7 -5.28 1.19 37.96
CA LEU A 7 -4.72 2.50 38.28
C LEU A 7 -3.65 2.41 39.38
N SER A 8 -3.88 1.57 40.40
CA SER A 8 -2.91 1.30 41.46
C SER A 8 -1.65 0.63 40.91
N ASN A 9 -1.79 -0.30 39.96
CA ASN A 9 -0.66 -0.94 39.29
C ASN A 9 0.13 0.02 38.40
N CYS A 10 -0.51 1.04 37.84
CA CYS A 10 0.12 2.05 36.99
C CYS A 10 0.75 3.21 37.77
N LYS A 11 0.82 3.14 39.11
CA LYS A 11 1.40 4.18 39.99
C LYS A 11 0.84 5.59 39.75
N ILE A 12 -0.42 5.70 39.36
CA ILE A 12 -1.07 6.99 39.08
C ILE A 12 -1.41 7.64 40.42
N SER A 13 -0.95 8.87 40.64
CA SER A 13 -1.21 9.60 41.88
C SER A 13 -2.67 10.05 41.98
N ALA A 14 -3.19 10.19 43.21
CA ALA A 14 -4.55 10.69 43.44
C ALA A 14 -4.78 12.09 42.86
N ALA A 15 -3.75 12.95 42.84
CA ALA A 15 -3.82 14.28 42.23
C ALA A 15 -4.03 14.22 40.71
N GLN A 16 -3.35 13.31 40.00
CA GLN A 16 -3.55 13.09 38.56
C GLN A 16 -4.93 12.50 38.27
N LEU A 17 -5.45 11.69 39.19
CA LEU A 17 -6.78 11.12 39.09
C LEU A 17 -7.87 12.21 39.11
N GLU A 18 -7.74 13.17 40.03
CA GLU A 18 -8.65 14.30 40.16
C GLU A 18 -8.56 15.27 38.97
N ALA A 19 -7.35 15.55 38.47
CA ALA A 19 -7.14 16.46 37.34
C ALA A 19 -7.81 15.97 36.03
N ILE A 20 -7.75 14.67 35.75
CA ILE A 20 -8.28 14.08 34.50
C ILE A 20 -9.78 13.76 34.62
N GLY A 21 -10.22 13.38 35.82
CA GLY A 21 -11.59 12.99 36.11
C GLY A 21 -11.90 11.53 35.75
N TRP A 22 -12.70 10.90 36.61
CA TRP A 22 -13.00 9.45 36.59
C TRP A 22 -13.52 8.93 35.24
N THR A 23 -14.26 9.76 34.49
CA THR A 23 -14.86 9.40 33.21
C THR A 23 -13.80 9.12 32.13
N LYS A 24 -12.75 9.94 32.03
CA LYS A 24 -11.68 9.77 31.05
C LYS A 24 -10.77 8.60 31.44
N LEU A 25 -10.49 8.43 32.74
CA LEU A 25 -9.75 7.29 33.28
C LEU A 25 -10.46 5.96 33.02
N ARG A 26 -11.78 5.93 33.16
CA ARG A 26 -12.58 4.75 32.80
C ARG A 26 -12.43 4.38 31.33
N ALA A 27 -12.33 5.36 30.44
CA ALA A 27 -12.12 5.09 29.01
C ALA A 27 -10.77 4.40 28.74
N ILE A 28 -9.67 4.93 29.31
CA ILE A 28 -8.31 4.41 29.07
C ILE A 28 -7.96 3.15 29.89
N SER A 29 -8.72 2.85 30.95
CA SER A 29 -8.45 1.72 31.86
C SER A 29 -8.30 0.34 31.19
N GLY A 30 -8.82 0.15 29.98
CA GLY A 30 -8.69 -1.10 29.24
C GLY A 30 -7.42 -1.25 28.39
N VAL A 31 -6.67 -0.15 28.20
CA VAL A 31 -5.47 -0.09 27.35
C VAL A 31 -4.24 0.38 28.12
N VAL A 32 -4.43 0.99 29.29
CA VAL A 32 -3.33 1.45 30.14
C VAL A 32 -2.59 0.27 30.79
N THR A 33 -1.26 0.34 30.74
CA THR A 33 -0.29 -0.54 31.38
C THR A 33 0.74 0.34 32.11
N PRO A 34 1.50 -0.20 33.08
CA PRO A 34 2.49 0.59 33.82
C PRO A 34 3.53 1.29 32.92
N GLU A 35 3.79 0.73 31.75
CA GLU A 35 4.78 1.21 30.78
C GLU A 35 4.24 2.35 29.91
N ASN A 36 2.95 2.35 29.57
CA ASN A 36 2.31 3.35 28.70
C ASN A 36 1.45 4.38 29.46
N ALA A 37 1.41 4.29 30.80
CA ALA A 37 0.51 5.08 31.63
C ALA A 37 0.69 6.58 31.48
N ALA A 38 1.95 7.06 31.38
CA ALA A 38 2.24 8.48 31.24
C ALA A 38 1.63 9.07 29.96
N GLU A 39 1.74 8.35 28.84
CA GLU A 39 1.23 8.79 27.54
C GLU A 39 -0.30 8.85 27.50
N TRP A 40 -0.96 7.83 28.07
CA TRP A 40 -2.43 7.82 28.16
C TRP A 40 -2.98 8.88 29.10
N LEU A 41 -2.23 9.22 30.16
CA LEU A 41 -2.58 10.32 31.06
C LEU A 41 -2.46 11.68 30.35
N GLU A 42 -1.37 11.91 29.62
CA GLU A 42 -1.16 13.13 28.84
C GLU A 42 -2.21 13.28 27.73
N ALA A 43 -2.52 12.20 27.02
CA ALA A 43 -3.58 12.18 26.00
C ALA A 43 -4.95 12.46 26.63
N ALA A 44 -5.23 11.90 27.82
CA ALA A 44 -6.49 12.16 28.53
C ALA A 44 -6.60 13.61 29.01
N GLU A 45 -5.51 14.26 29.37
CA GLU A 45 -5.50 15.68 29.73
C GLU A 45 -5.81 16.56 28.50
N LYS A 46 -5.13 16.32 27.38
CA LYS A 46 -5.21 17.16 26.17
C LYS A 46 -6.47 16.94 25.34
N MET A 47 -7.03 15.73 25.30
CA MET A 47 -8.10 15.37 24.36
C MET A 47 -9.49 15.44 24.96
N SER A 48 -10.49 15.62 24.08
CA SER A 48 -11.89 15.46 24.46
C SER A 48 -12.21 13.98 24.74
N ARG A 49 -13.30 13.72 25.47
CA ARG A 49 -13.75 12.34 25.76
C ARG A 49 -14.05 11.55 24.48
N GLY A 50 -14.53 12.21 23.42
CA GLY A 50 -14.85 11.58 22.14
C GLY A 50 -13.59 11.06 21.46
N ASP A 51 -12.60 11.93 21.32
CA ASP A 51 -11.34 11.59 20.65
C ASP A 51 -10.56 10.54 21.44
N LEU A 52 -10.56 10.63 22.77
CA LEU A 52 -9.92 9.64 23.65
C LEU A 52 -10.55 8.26 23.49
N ASN A 53 -11.88 8.17 23.38
CA ASN A 53 -12.57 6.89 23.14
C ASN A 53 -12.22 6.29 21.78
N GLU A 54 -12.08 7.13 20.74
CA GLU A 54 -11.67 6.66 19.42
C GLU A 54 -10.23 6.16 19.44
N LEU A 55 -9.34 6.86 20.15
CA LEU A 55 -7.95 6.47 20.33
C LEU A 55 -7.83 5.15 21.11
N VAL A 56 -8.59 4.99 22.20
CA VAL A 56 -8.71 3.72 22.93
C VAL A 56 -9.23 2.60 22.03
N ARG A 57 -10.24 2.87 21.19
CA ARG A 57 -10.77 1.88 20.23
C ARG A 57 -9.68 1.44 19.23
N LYS A 58 -8.93 2.40 18.70
CA LYS A 58 -7.79 2.16 17.80
C LYS A 58 -6.69 1.35 18.51
N ALA A 59 -6.34 1.71 19.74
CA ALA A 59 -5.32 1.00 20.53
C ALA A 59 -5.76 -0.42 20.92
N LYS A 60 -7.03 -0.66 21.27
CA LYS A 60 -7.54 -2.02 21.52
C LYS A 60 -7.45 -2.91 20.29
N ALA A 61 -7.66 -2.36 19.10
CA ALA A 61 -7.50 -3.10 17.85
C ALA A 61 -6.02 -3.38 17.51
N LYS A 62 -5.09 -2.55 17.99
CA LYS A 62 -3.65 -2.59 17.67
C LYS A 62 -2.74 -3.12 18.80
N GLY A 63 -3.28 -3.66 19.90
CA GLY A 63 -2.46 -4.24 20.98
C GLY A 63 -2.01 -3.26 22.07
N LYS A 64 -2.79 -2.22 22.37
CA LYS A 64 -2.64 -1.30 23.52
C LYS A 64 -1.46 -0.31 23.47
N SER A 65 -0.87 -0.04 22.30
CA SER A 65 0.12 1.04 22.14
C SER A 65 -0.51 2.33 21.60
N LEU A 66 0.02 3.48 22.04
CA LEU A 66 -0.32 4.84 21.59
C LEU A 66 0.49 5.27 20.36
N GLU A 67 1.47 4.47 19.92
CA GLU A 67 2.41 4.84 18.86
C GLU A 67 1.68 5.20 17.55
N ALA A 68 1.63 6.50 17.31
CA ALA A 68 1.32 7.12 16.04
C ALA A 68 2.57 7.02 15.17
N GLY A 69 2.72 5.96 14.37
CA GLY A 69 3.86 5.89 13.47
C GLY A 69 4.08 4.63 12.63
N GLU A 70 3.21 3.63 12.65
CA GLU A 70 3.30 2.55 11.66
C GLU A 70 2.27 2.77 10.54
N GLU A 71 2.76 2.78 9.29
CA GLU A 71 1.96 2.75 8.07
C GLU A 71 0.73 1.87 8.28
N GLN A 72 -0.45 2.46 8.12
CA GLN A 72 -1.68 1.71 8.31
C GLN A 72 -1.75 0.62 7.23
N LYS A 73 -1.45 -0.62 7.61
CA LYS A 73 -1.65 -1.78 6.75
C LYS A 73 -3.12 -1.84 6.34
N GLN A 74 -3.40 -1.52 5.09
CA GLN A 74 -4.73 -1.68 4.51
C GLN A 74 -4.82 -3.08 3.89
N VAL A 75 -5.80 -3.86 4.31
CA VAL A 75 -6.06 -5.18 3.74
C VAL A 75 -7.07 -5.03 2.61
N LYS A 76 -6.66 -5.40 1.40
CA LYS A 76 -7.54 -5.50 0.24
C LYS A 76 -7.61 -6.95 -0.23
N THR A 77 -8.79 -7.54 -0.17
CA THR A 77 -9.00 -8.94 -0.54
C THR A 77 -9.62 -9.03 -1.93
N PHE A 78 -9.02 -9.79 -2.83
CA PHE A 78 -9.55 -10.11 -4.14
C PHE A 78 -10.06 -11.55 -4.17
N ARG A 79 -11.20 -11.78 -4.82
CA ARG A 79 -11.68 -13.13 -5.13
C ARG A 79 -11.32 -13.41 -6.59
N LEU A 80 -10.42 -14.35 -6.80
CA LEU A 80 -9.91 -14.70 -8.12
C LEU A 80 -10.44 -16.08 -8.52
N TYR A 81 -10.70 -16.25 -9.81
CA TYR A 81 -10.89 -17.59 -10.38
C TYR A 81 -9.54 -18.33 -10.43
N GLN A 82 -9.57 -19.66 -10.50
CA GLN A 82 -8.35 -20.48 -10.41
C GLN A 82 -7.26 -20.07 -11.42
N GLY A 83 -7.62 -19.89 -12.69
CA GLY A 83 -6.65 -19.43 -13.71
C GLY A 83 -6.14 -18.00 -13.51
N GLN A 84 -6.90 -17.14 -12.84
CA GLN A 84 -6.43 -15.78 -12.50
C GLN A 84 -5.44 -15.80 -11.34
N ALA A 85 -5.66 -16.67 -10.36
CA ALA A 85 -4.75 -16.83 -9.23
C ALA A 85 -3.37 -17.30 -9.68
N GLU A 86 -3.31 -18.28 -10.60
CA GLU A 86 -2.06 -18.77 -11.18
C GLU A 86 -1.29 -17.66 -11.90
N ILE A 87 -1.98 -16.81 -12.68
CA ILE A 87 -1.35 -15.69 -13.38
C ILE A 87 -0.79 -14.66 -12.39
N VAL A 88 -1.54 -14.34 -11.33
CA VAL A 88 -1.09 -13.38 -10.30
C VAL A 88 0.14 -13.92 -9.57
N GLU A 89 0.16 -15.20 -9.23
CA GLU A 89 1.31 -15.84 -8.58
C GLU A 89 2.55 -15.80 -9.48
N LEU A 90 2.40 -16.14 -10.76
CA LEU A 90 3.50 -16.07 -11.74
C LEU A 90 4.04 -14.64 -11.90
N ALA A 91 3.17 -13.63 -11.86
CA ALA A 91 3.59 -12.23 -11.94
C ALA A 91 4.38 -11.79 -10.70
N LEU A 92 3.93 -12.20 -9.50
CA LEU A 92 4.63 -11.92 -8.24
C LEU A 92 6.00 -12.60 -8.23
N GLU A 93 6.07 -13.88 -8.57
CA GLU A 93 7.32 -14.65 -8.62
C GLU A 93 8.32 -14.07 -9.64
N LYS A 94 7.83 -13.64 -10.82
CA LYS A 94 8.68 -12.97 -11.81
C LYS A 94 9.32 -11.71 -11.24
N VAL A 95 8.53 -10.83 -10.61
CA VAL A 95 9.06 -9.59 -10.05
C VAL A 95 9.97 -9.85 -8.85
N LYS A 96 9.68 -10.87 -8.02
CA LYS A 96 10.56 -11.30 -6.94
C LYS A 96 11.91 -11.76 -7.45
N HIS A 97 11.91 -12.56 -8.51
CA HIS A 97 13.13 -12.98 -9.18
C HIS A 97 13.92 -11.80 -9.77
N ASP A 98 13.25 -10.89 -10.48
CA ASP A 98 13.91 -9.79 -11.20
C ASP A 98 14.45 -8.69 -10.26
N THR A 99 13.84 -8.52 -9.09
CA THR A 99 14.17 -7.44 -8.14
C THR A 99 14.90 -7.94 -6.88
N GLY A 100 14.94 -9.26 -6.67
CA GLY A 100 15.52 -9.90 -5.49
C GLY A 100 14.72 -9.72 -4.20
N THR A 101 13.49 -9.20 -4.27
CA THR A 101 12.63 -9.06 -3.08
C THR A 101 12.05 -10.40 -2.65
N ALA A 102 11.99 -10.64 -1.34
CA ALA A 102 11.38 -11.84 -0.75
C ALA A 102 9.89 -11.63 -0.38
N HIS A 103 9.37 -10.41 -0.53
CA HIS A 103 8.06 -10.03 0.00
C HIS A 103 7.06 -9.74 -1.12
N ASP A 104 5.94 -10.47 -1.14
CA ASP A 104 4.89 -10.32 -2.16
C ASP A 104 4.26 -8.92 -2.14
N ASN A 105 4.19 -8.28 -0.97
CA ASN A 105 3.68 -6.90 -0.85
C ASN A 105 4.55 -5.91 -1.64
N VAL A 106 5.87 -6.07 -1.59
CA VAL A 106 6.82 -5.23 -2.33
C VAL A 106 6.77 -5.57 -3.81
N ALA A 107 6.66 -6.86 -4.15
CA ALA A 107 6.50 -7.28 -5.54
C ALA A 107 5.23 -6.69 -6.17
N LEU A 108 4.10 -6.71 -5.45
CA LEU A 108 2.84 -6.13 -5.91
C LEU A 108 2.95 -4.60 -6.09
N GLU A 109 3.62 -3.90 -5.19
CA GLU A 109 3.89 -2.47 -5.32
C GLU A 109 4.70 -2.17 -6.58
N LEU A 110 5.75 -2.95 -6.85
CA LEU A 110 6.59 -2.79 -8.03
C LEU A 110 5.83 -3.09 -9.32
N ILE A 111 4.96 -4.10 -9.34
CA ILE A 111 4.09 -4.40 -10.49
C ILE A 111 3.18 -3.20 -10.78
N CYS A 112 2.49 -2.70 -9.76
CA CYS A 112 1.58 -1.57 -9.92
C CYS A 112 2.33 -0.29 -10.27
N GLY A 113 3.51 -0.06 -9.69
CA GLY A 113 4.38 1.07 -9.98
C GLY A 113 4.89 1.05 -11.41
N ASP A 114 5.33 -0.11 -11.90
CA ASP A 114 5.74 -0.31 -13.29
C ASP A 114 4.56 -0.08 -14.24
N PHE A 115 3.38 -0.63 -13.93
CA PHE A 115 2.19 -0.40 -14.76
C PHE A 115 1.81 1.09 -14.83
N MET A 116 1.80 1.78 -13.69
CA MET A 116 1.49 3.21 -13.60
C MET A 116 2.56 4.10 -14.23
N GLY A 117 3.83 3.69 -14.19
CA GLY A 117 4.96 4.39 -14.79
C GLY A 117 5.19 4.05 -16.27
N SER A 118 4.63 2.94 -16.74
CA SER A 118 4.75 2.52 -18.13
C SER A 118 3.92 3.44 -19.02
N MET A 119 4.57 4.05 -20.01
CA MET A 119 3.87 4.74 -21.08
C MET A 119 3.15 3.69 -21.95
N THR A 120 1.91 3.97 -22.30
CA THR A 120 1.17 3.17 -23.28
C THR A 120 1.93 3.16 -24.62
N LEU A 121 1.70 2.16 -25.47
CA LEU A 121 2.33 2.09 -26.79
C LEU A 121 2.06 3.36 -27.61
N GLU A 122 0.83 3.88 -27.50
CA GLU A 122 0.38 5.11 -28.15
C GLU A 122 1.14 6.35 -27.66
N GLU A 123 1.37 6.46 -26.36
CA GLU A 123 2.19 7.53 -25.79
C GLU A 123 3.65 7.38 -26.20
N ARG A 124 4.21 6.15 -26.20
CA ARG A 124 5.58 5.90 -26.67
C ARG A 124 5.76 6.27 -28.15
N LEU A 125 4.74 6.01 -28.98
CA LEU A 125 4.73 6.38 -30.39
C LEU A 125 4.63 7.89 -30.61
N LYS A 126 3.91 8.62 -29.75
CA LYS A 126 3.77 10.08 -29.84
C LYS A 126 5.04 10.86 -29.46
N TYR A 127 5.80 10.34 -28.49
CA TYR A 127 6.97 11.05 -27.94
C TYR A 127 8.32 10.52 -28.45
N GLN A 128 8.35 9.40 -29.18
CA GLN A 128 9.55 8.98 -29.88
C GLN A 128 9.70 9.74 -31.20
N ASP A 129 10.95 10.11 -31.50
CA ASP A 129 11.32 10.62 -32.80
C ASP A 129 10.96 9.59 -33.89
N PRO A 130 10.23 10.00 -34.95
CA PRO A 130 9.80 9.10 -36.02
C PRO A 130 10.98 8.38 -36.69
N ASP A 131 12.16 8.99 -36.77
CA ASP A 131 13.33 8.36 -37.37
C ASP A 131 13.88 7.23 -36.49
N VAL A 132 13.81 7.40 -35.16
CA VAL A 132 14.21 6.36 -34.19
C VAL A 132 13.23 5.18 -34.20
N LEU A 133 11.93 5.45 -34.41
CA LEU A 133 10.93 4.40 -34.57
C LEU A 133 11.16 3.60 -35.86
N LEU A 134 11.40 4.29 -36.98
CA LEU A 134 11.70 3.65 -38.26
C LEU A 134 12.98 2.81 -38.17
N GLN A 135 14.02 3.28 -37.48
CA GLN A 135 15.24 2.52 -37.29
C GLN A 135 15.04 1.26 -36.43
N LYS A 136 14.24 1.35 -35.36
CA LYS A 136 13.89 0.18 -34.53
C LYS A 136 13.03 -0.83 -35.29
N LEU A 137 12.05 -0.36 -36.06
CA LEU A 137 11.23 -1.20 -36.93
C LEU A 137 12.06 -1.86 -38.02
N ALA A 138 12.97 -1.12 -38.67
CA ALA A 138 13.88 -1.66 -39.67
C ALA A 138 14.82 -2.71 -39.08
N THR A 139 15.31 -2.49 -37.87
CA THR A 139 16.18 -3.46 -37.16
C THR A 139 15.41 -4.73 -36.80
N ALA A 140 14.17 -4.59 -36.30
CA ALA A 140 13.30 -5.73 -36.02
C ALA A 140 12.91 -6.48 -37.31
N ALA A 141 12.58 -5.76 -38.38
CA ALA A 141 12.29 -6.33 -39.69
C ALA A 141 13.49 -7.05 -40.30
N ALA A 142 14.71 -6.54 -40.12
CA ALA A 142 15.95 -7.19 -40.56
C ALA A 142 16.29 -8.46 -39.76
N SER A 143 15.83 -8.55 -38.49
CA SER A 143 15.95 -9.76 -37.68
C SER A 143 14.89 -10.82 -37.99
N CYS A 144 13.82 -10.43 -38.68
CA CYS A 144 12.77 -11.31 -39.17
C CYS A 144 13.08 -11.70 -40.64
N GLY A 145 12.64 -12.89 -41.07
CA GLY A 145 12.78 -13.27 -42.49
C GLY A 145 12.04 -12.28 -43.41
N PRO A 146 12.47 -12.15 -44.68
CA PRO A 146 11.93 -11.15 -45.62
C PRO A 146 10.40 -11.23 -45.79
N ASP A 147 9.82 -12.43 -45.67
CA ASP A 147 8.37 -12.64 -45.77
C ASP A 147 7.60 -11.99 -44.60
N VAL A 148 8.15 -12.02 -43.39
CA VAL A 148 7.53 -11.44 -42.19
C VAL A 148 7.66 -9.92 -42.19
N ALA A 149 8.78 -9.41 -42.70
CA ALA A 149 9.00 -7.98 -42.86
C ALA A 149 8.02 -7.38 -43.89
N MET A 150 7.83 -8.04 -45.03
CA MET A 150 6.88 -7.60 -46.06
C MET A 150 5.42 -7.63 -45.58
N ALA A 151 5.01 -8.70 -44.89
CA ALA A 151 3.66 -8.79 -44.34
C ALA A 151 3.38 -7.69 -43.30
N ALA A 152 4.35 -7.35 -42.46
CA ALA A 152 4.22 -6.25 -41.51
C ALA A 152 4.10 -4.88 -42.20
N ILE A 153 4.82 -4.67 -43.32
CA ILE A 153 4.74 -3.43 -44.11
C ILE A 153 3.38 -3.30 -44.79
N GLU A 154 2.83 -4.37 -45.38
CA GLU A 154 1.50 -4.36 -45.99
C GLU A 154 0.40 -4.00 -45.00
N VAL A 155 0.42 -4.60 -43.79
CA VAL A 155 -0.56 -4.30 -42.75
C VAL A 155 -0.49 -2.83 -42.30
N LEU A 156 0.72 -2.26 -42.21
CA LEU A 156 0.90 -0.84 -41.87
C LEU A 156 0.42 0.08 -42.99
N GLN A 157 0.63 -0.28 -44.26
CA GLN A 157 0.13 0.48 -45.41
C GLN A 157 -1.40 0.46 -45.48
N GLU A 158 -2.04 -0.68 -45.22
CA GLU A 158 -3.51 -0.78 -45.16
C GLU A 158 -4.10 0.08 -44.02
N HIS A 159 -3.46 0.07 -42.84
CA HIS A 159 -3.92 0.89 -41.71
C HIS A 159 -3.77 2.39 -41.96
N LEU A 160 -2.69 2.82 -42.62
CA LEU A 160 -2.49 4.22 -42.98
C LEU A 160 -3.47 4.69 -44.08
N ALA A 161 -3.83 3.81 -45.01
CA ALA A 161 -4.81 4.11 -46.06
C ALA A 161 -6.26 4.24 -45.52
N MET A 162 -6.59 3.60 -44.40
CA MET A 162 -7.91 3.73 -43.75
C MET A 162 -8.10 5.03 -42.95
N HIS A 163 -7.02 5.77 -42.68
CA HIS A 163 -7.04 7.00 -41.88
C HIS A 163 -6.78 8.28 -42.70
N GLN A 164 -6.74 8.19 -44.04
CA GLN A 164 -6.79 9.32 -44.98
C GLN A 164 -8.21 9.50 -45.53
#